data_AF-A0AAN8XMD4-F1
#
_entry.id   AF-A0AAN8XMD4-F1
#
_cell.length_a   1.000
_cell.length_b   1.000
_cell.length_c   1.000
_cell.angle_alpha   90.00
_cell.angle_beta   90.00
_cell.angle_gamma   90.00
#
_symmetry.space_group_name_H-M   'P 1'
#
loop_
_entity.id
_entity.type
_entity.pdbx_description
1 polymer ?
#
loop_
_entity_poly.entity_id
_entity_poly.type
_entity_poly.pdbx_seq_one_letter_code
_entity_poly.pdbx_strand_id
1 'polypeptide(L)' 'MPEKAAYRINTEQIVCYRLSVVENFEGKEEIENNICCGRAEMLLSQAKDEYKLACKMIIWKPWESLTQFAPPGQWKWP' A
#
# COMPACT_ATOMS: atom_id res chain seq x y z
N MET A 1 4.16 -8.64 10.07
CA MET A 1 3.09 -9.14 9.18
C MET A 1 3.56 -10.43 8.52
N PRO A 2 2.73 -11.48 8.39
CA PRO A 2 3.11 -12.74 7.76
C PRO A 2 3.60 -12.56 6.32
N GLU A 3 4.54 -13.39 5.87
CA GLU A 3 5.09 -13.34 4.50
C GLU A 3 4.02 -13.58 3.43
N LYS A 4 3.03 -14.42 3.73
CA LYS A 4 1.93 -14.75 2.82
C LYS A 4 0.77 -13.74 2.86
N ALA A 5 0.84 -12.70 3.69
CA ALA A 5 -0.23 -11.72 3.77
C ALA A 5 -0.28 -10.90 2.47
N ALA A 6 -1.46 -10.85 1.83
CA ALA A 6 -1.63 -10.14 0.55
C ALA A 6 -1.19 -8.68 0.61
N TYR A 7 -1.47 -7.99 1.73
CA TYR A 7 -1.00 -6.62 1.95
C TYR A 7 0.52 -6.52 1.89
N ARG A 8 1.26 -7.43 2.56
CA ARG A 8 2.73 -7.39 2.55
C ARG A 8 3.28 -7.54 1.15
N ILE A 9 2.84 -8.57 0.42
CA ILE A 9 3.34 -8.89 -0.91
C ILE A 9 3.16 -7.70 -1.85
N ASN A 10 1.95 -7.13 -1.86
CA ASN A 10 1.63 -6.02 -2.77
C ASN A 10 2.34 -4.72 -2.37
N THR A 11 2.35 -4.37 -1.08
CA THR A 11 3.01 -3.15 -0.61
C THR A 11 4.52 -3.24 -0.80
N GLU A 12 5.14 -4.40 -0.57
CA GLU A 12 6.58 -4.62 -0.77
C GLU A 12 6.97 -4.43 -2.24
N GLN A 13 6.21 -5.00 -3.19
CA GLN A 13 6.43 -4.79 -4.62
C GLN A 13 6.38 -3.30 -5.01
N ILE A 14 5.38 -2.57 -4.51
CA ILE A 14 5.22 -1.14 -4.81
C ILE A 14 6.37 -0.33 -4.21
N VAL A 15 6.74 -0.60 -2.95
CA VAL A 15 7.81 0.13 -2.26
C VAL A 15 9.17 -0.16 -2.89
N CYS A 16 9.48 -1.41 -3.22
CA CYS A 16 10.72 -1.78 -3.90
C CYS A 16 10.85 -1.12 -5.27
N TYR A 17 9.77 -1.09 -6.05
CA TYR A 17 9.75 -0.37 -7.33
C TYR A 17 9.99 1.13 -7.16
N ARG A 18 9.29 1.77 -6.21
CA ARG A 18 9.47 3.21 -5.96
C ARG A 18 10.87 3.52 -5.45
N LEU A 19 11.42 2.66 -4.60
CA LEU A 19 12.78 2.80 -4.07
C LEU A 19 13.82 2.68 -5.20
N SER A 20 13.68 1.69 -6.09
CA SER A 20 14.62 1.54 -7.20
C SER A 20 14.58 2.75 -8.15
N VAL A 21 13.41 3.34 -8.39
CA VAL A 21 13.33 4.57 -9.19
C VAL A 21 14.04 5.74 -8.48
N VAL A 22 13.85 5.91 -7.18
CA VAL A 22 14.52 6.98 -6.42
C VAL A 22 16.04 6.77 -6.32
N GLU A 23 16.52 5.53 -6.29
CA GLU A 23 17.95 5.21 -6.25
C GLU A 23 18.65 5.37 -7.61
N ASN A 24 17.94 5.14 -8.73
CA ASN A 24 18.52 5.20 -10.07
C ASN A 24 18.49 6.61 -10.69
N PHE A 25 17.58 7.48 -10.26
CA PHE A 25 17.40 8.81 -10.83
C PHE A 25 17.57 9.89 -9.75
N GLU A 26 18.42 10.88 -10.01
CA GLU A 26 18.58 12.06 -9.11
C GLU A 26 17.67 13.23 -9.53
N GLY A 27 17.18 13.22 -10.78
CA GLY A 27 16.33 14.27 -11.33
C GLY A 27 14.91 14.21 -10.79
N LYS A 28 14.43 15.29 -10.16
CA LYS A 28 13.06 15.39 -9.63
C LYS A 28 12.00 15.06 -10.70
N GLU A 29 12.13 15.61 -11.89
CA GLU A 29 11.18 15.36 -12.99
C GLU A 29 11.23 13.91 -13.49
N GLU A 30 12.40 13.29 -13.54
CA GLU A 30 12.54 11.90 -13.97
C GLU A 30 11.87 10.94 -12.99
N ILE A 31 12.02 11.18 -11.68
CA ILE A 31 11.34 10.40 -10.64
C ILE A 31 9.81 10.56 -10.76
N GLU A 32 9.33 11.79 -10.92
CA GLU A 32 7.90 12.10 -11.06
C GLU A 32 7.30 11.43 -12.31
N ASN A 33 8.03 11.46 -13.44
CA ASN A 33 7.61 10.84 -14.70
C ASN A 33 7.63 9.31 -14.64
N ASN A 34 8.62 8.69 -13.98
CA ASN A 34 8.68 7.23 -13.86
C ASN A 34 7.60 6.69 -12.91
N ILE A 35 7.40 7.33 -11.75
CA ILE A 35 6.44 6.85 -10.74
C ILE A 35 4.99 7.23 -11.10
N CYS A 36 4.80 8.23 -11.98
CA CYS A 36 3.49 8.69 -12.46
C CYS A 36 2.48 9.02 -11.34
N CYS A 37 2.95 9.49 -10.18
CA CYS A 37 2.13 9.67 -8.97
C CYS A 37 1.97 11.14 -8.55
N GLY A 38 1.98 12.04 -9.54
CA GLY A 38 1.96 13.48 -9.29
C GLY A 38 3.31 14.00 -8.84
N ARG A 39 3.31 15.04 -7.99
CA ARG A 39 4.55 15.69 -7.53
C ARG A 39 5.23 14.92 -6.40
N ALA A 40 6.54 15.12 -6.26
CA ALA A 40 7.36 14.51 -5.23
C ALA A 40 6.85 14.77 -3.80
N GLU A 41 6.23 15.92 -3.53
CA GLU A 41 5.69 16.22 -2.19
C GLU A 41 4.48 15.31 -1.85
N MET A 42 3.63 15.01 -2.84
CA MET A 42 2.52 14.07 -2.68
C MET A 42 3.04 12.65 -2.47
N LEU A 43 4.09 12.27 -3.19
CA LEU A 43 4.75 10.98 -3.03
C LEU A 43 5.31 10.79 -1.62
N LEU A 44 5.96 11.82 -1.05
CA LEU A 44 6.45 11.77 0.33
C LEU A 44 5.32 11.69 1.34
N SER A 45 4.22 12.43 1.14
CA SER A 45 3.04 12.33 2.00
C SER A 45 2.45 10.93 1.97
N GLN A 46 2.28 10.35 0.77
CA GLN A 46 1.78 9.00 0.59
C GLN A 46 2.68 7.98 1.29
N ALA A 47 4.01 8.10 1.18
CA ALA A 47 4.94 7.21 1.86
C ALA A 47 4.80 7.27 3.39
N LYS A 48 4.61 8.47 3.96
CA LYS A 48 4.36 8.65 5.40
C LYS A 48 3.04 8.03 5.84
N ASP A 49 2.00 8.16 5.02
CA ASP A 49 0.69 7.62 5.36
C ASP A 49 0.65 6.09 5.18
N GLU A 50 1.34 5.55 4.18
CA GLU A 50 1.55 4.10 4.00
C GLU A 50 2.31 3.51 5.19
N TYR A 51 3.35 4.20 5.69
CA TYR A 51 4.07 3.77 6.89
C TYR A 51 3.16 3.69 8.12
N LYS A 52 2.35 4.73 8.36
CA LYS A 52 1.36 4.71 9.45
C LYS A 52 0.33 3.59 9.25
N LEU A 53 -0.10 3.34 8.03
CA LEU A 53 -1.03 2.28 7.69
C LEU A 53 -0.41 0.91 7.99
N ALA A 54 0.84 0.66 7.58
CA ALA A 54 1.55 -0.59 7.85
C ALA A 54 1.66 -0.86 9.36
N CYS A 55 1.95 0.17 10.17
CA CYS A 55 1.92 0.04 11.63
C CYS A 55 0.53 -0.36 12.16
N LYS A 56 -0.55 0.24 11.63
CA LYS A 56 -1.93 -0.11 12.01
C LYS A 56 -2.32 -1.50 11.55
N MET A 57 -1.88 -1.93 10.37
CA MET A 57 -2.15 -3.27 9.84
C MET A 57 -1.58 -4.37 10.74
N ILE A 58 -0.46 -4.12 11.43
CA ILE A 58 0.09 -5.06 12.43
C ILE A 58 -0.89 -5.29 13.58
N ILE A 59 -1.59 -4.24 14.00
CA ILE A 59 -2.57 -4.28 15.09
C ILE A 59 -3.88 -4.92 14.60
N TRP A 60 -4.36 -4.54 13.41
CA TRP A 60 -5.63 -5.00 12.85
C TRP A 60 -5.63 -6.44 12.34
N LYS A 61 -4.46 -6.96 11.93
CA LYS A 61 -4.30 -8.33 11.41
C LYS A 61 -5.33 -8.74 10.35
N PRO A 62 -5.53 -7.94 9.28
CA PRO A 62 -6.55 -8.20 8.26
C PRO A 62 -6.33 -9.48 7.44
N TRP A 63 -5.18 -10.16 7.62
CA TRP A 63 -4.89 -11.45 7.00
C TRP A 63 -5.53 -12.63 7.74
N GLU A 64 -6.15 -12.39 8.90
CA GLU A 64 -6.95 -13.39 9.60
C GLU A 64 -8.28 -13.63 8.86
N SER A 65 -8.92 -14.77 9.16
CA SER A 65 -10.22 -15.09 8.57
C SER A 65 -11.28 -14.06 8.97
N LEU A 66 -12.32 -13.95 8.13
CA LEU A 66 -13.48 -13.10 8.38
C LEU A 66 -14.00 -13.29 9.81
N THR A 67 -14.03 -12.21 10.58
CA THR A 67 -14.50 -12.22 11.98
C THR A 67 -15.98 -12.60 12.08
N GLN A 68 -16.79 -12.20 11.09
CA GLN A 68 -18.21 -12.51 11.02
C GLN A 68 -18.62 -12.75 9.57
N PHE A 69 -19.44 -13.79 9.35
CA PHE A 69 -20.11 -13.99 8.07
C PHE A 69 -21.30 -13.05 7.96
N ALA A 70 -21.57 -12.61 6.73
CA ALA A 70 -22.72 -11.76 6.48
C ALA A 70 -24.04 -12.52 6.73
N PRO A 71 -25.05 -11.87 7.33
CA PRO A 71 -26.34 -12.50 7.52
C PRO A 71 -27.01 -12.81 6.17
N PRO A 72 -27.87 -13.85 6.11
CA PRO A 72 -28.55 -14.22 4.87
C PRO A 72 -29.41 -13.05 4.37
N GLY A 73 -29.13 -12.59 3.16
CA GLY A 73 -29.83 -11.45 2.54
C GLY A 73 -29.13 -10.08 2.66
N GLN A 74 -28.06 -9.94 3.46
CA GLN A 74 -27.35 -8.66 3.66
C GLN A 74 -26.84 -8.02 2.36
N TRP A 75 -26.33 -8.85 1.45
CA TRP A 75 -25.77 -8.43 0.17
C TRP A 75 -26.73 -8.69 -1.00
N LYS A 76 -28.00 -8.99 -0.72
CA LYS A 76 -29.02 -9.18 -1.75
C LYS A 76 -29.67 -7.82 -2.03
N TRP A 77 -29.25 -7.20 -3.12
CA TRP A 77 -29.83 -5.96 -3.68
C TRP A 77 -30.64 -6.35 -4.95
N PRO A 78 -31.75 -5.68 -5.34
CA PRO A 78 -32.15 -4.28 -5.08
C PRO A 78 -32.62 -3.96 -3.67
#